data_AF-A0A127FAP8-F1
#
_entry.id   AF-A0A127FAP8-F1
#
_cell.length_a   1.000
_cell.length_b   1.000
_cell.length_c   1.000
_cell.angle_alpha   90.00
_cell.angle_beta   90.00
_cell.angle_gamma   90.00
#
_symmetry.space_group_name_H-M   'P 1'
#
loop_
_entity.id
_entity.type
_entity.pdbx_description
1 polymer ?
#
loop_
_entity_poly.entity_id
_entity_poly.type
_entity_poly.pdbx_seq_one_letter_code
_entity_poly.pdbx_strand_id
1 'polypeptide(L)'
;MEQVMHRLGIRGLPPVSAPTQQAGMPLIHTLPRLLKKCGTALRCAGVMLLAGHAGVCTGSLAQDDAAQVVPVEQGAVIEGAVSAAQGTATAEGVLSAAQGTATEKPAFAAVQAIWKEQEIDFNFQSFTTFYSCSSLEDRIEYIFRGLGAQVTARVRDIACPFSVARMPRVHIHLRSPVEATPAALAEYEKGHSKRVLVARVRGEQAEESAEMARFPAVWKTVTLSRGPLGLDSGDCELVRELRRKVFSKLAVRIVQDDTRCSSNLSVPRRLRLQMEALMEQPSPDVQDVEDQRPES
;
A
#
# COMPACT_ATOMS: atom_id res chain seq x y z
N MET A 1 -6.18 -49.67 -33.74
CA MET A 1 -5.57 -48.40 -33.27
C MET A 1 -5.08 -48.55 -31.82
N GLU A 2 -4.48 -49.70 -31.49
CA GLU A 2 -4.34 -50.17 -30.09
C GLU A 2 -2.87 -50.42 -29.69
N GLN A 3 -1.90 -49.86 -30.44
CA GLN A 3 -0.47 -50.15 -30.26
C GLN A 3 0.40 -48.92 -29.94
N VAL A 4 -0.18 -47.76 -29.64
CA VAL A 4 0.60 -46.50 -29.39
C VAL A 4 0.59 -46.06 -27.92
N MET A 5 -0.04 -46.79 -27.00
CA MET A 5 -0.16 -46.38 -25.59
C MET A 5 0.94 -46.91 -24.64
N HIS A 6 1.86 -47.76 -25.11
CA HIS A 6 2.82 -48.45 -24.21
C HIS A 6 4.16 -47.72 -23.98
N ARG A 7 4.38 -46.52 -24.54
CA ARG A 7 5.67 -45.81 -24.46
C ARG A 7 5.75 -44.63 -23.47
N LEU A 8 4.65 -44.29 -22.79
CA LEU A 8 4.66 -43.30 -21.73
C LEU A 8 4.63 -44.05 -20.39
N GLY A 9 5.79 -44.20 -19.76
CA GLY A 9 5.96 -44.88 -18.47
C GLY A 9 5.27 -44.15 -17.31
N ILE A 10 3.95 -44.06 -17.35
CA ILE A 10 3.12 -43.55 -16.26
C ILE A 10 2.89 -44.72 -15.30
N ARG A 11 3.78 -44.84 -14.30
CA ARG A 11 3.52 -45.67 -13.13
C ARG A 11 2.26 -45.14 -12.43
N GLY A 12 1.32 -46.03 -12.19
CA GLY A 12 0.01 -45.75 -11.62
C GLY A 12 0.10 -45.00 -10.30
N LEU A 13 -0.71 -43.94 -10.19
CA LEU A 13 -1.03 -43.29 -8.93
C LEU A 13 -1.82 -44.26 -8.04
N PRO A 14 -1.50 -44.37 -6.74
CA PRO A 14 -2.28 -45.18 -5.81
C PRO A 14 -3.69 -44.59 -5.61
N PRO A 15 -4.68 -45.43 -5.26
CA PRO A 15 -6.05 -44.99 -5.06
C PRO A 15 -6.16 -44.01 -3.90
N VAL A 16 -6.95 -42.94 -4.12
CA VAL A 16 -7.32 -41.94 -3.13
C VAL A 16 -8.17 -42.61 -2.05
N SER A 17 -7.62 -42.75 -0.84
CA SER A 17 -8.34 -43.19 0.35
C SER A 17 -9.44 -42.19 0.71
N ALA A 18 -10.67 -42.70 0.85
CA ALA A 18 -11.83 -41.95 1.30
C ALA A 18 -11.64 -41.38 2.73
N PRO A 19 -12.25 -40.23 3.07
CA PRO A 19 -12.22 -39.71 4.43
C PRO A 19 -13.05 -40.60 5.37
N THR A 20 -12.36 -41.19 6.34
CA THR A 20 -12.96 -41.84 7.51
C THR A 20 -13.82 -40.84 8.27
N GLN A 21 -15.12 -41.13 8.31
CA GLN A 21 -16.11 -40.48 9.13
C GLN A 21 -15.90 -40.94 10.57
N GLN A 22 -15.26 -40.12 11.42
CA GLN A 22 -15.11 -40.43 12.84
C GLN A 22 -16.12 -39.64 13.67
N ALA A 23 -16.92 -40.44 14.38
CA ALA A 23 -18.03 -40.12 15.25
C ALA A 23 -17.75 -39.07 16.33
N GLY A 24 -18.77 -38.26 16.59
CA GLY A 24 -19.38 -38.12 17.92
C GLY A 24 -18.51 -37.60 19.06
N MET A 25 -18.65 -36.31 19.37
CA MET A 25 -18.38 -35.81 20.72
C MET A 25 -19.68 -35.38 21.41
N PRO A 26 -19.85 -35.73 22.70
CA PRO A 26 -21.08 -35.50 23.44
C PRO A 26 -21.23 -34.05 23.93
N LEU A 27 -22.49 -33.64 24.00
CA LEU A 27 -23.02 -32.51 24.77
C LEU A 27 -22.49 -32.53 26.22
N ILE A 28 -21.79 -31.46 26.61
CA ILE A 28 -21.63 -31.08 28.01
C ILE A 28 -22.17 -29.66 28.20
N HIS A 29 -23.44 -29.64 28.60
CA HIS A 29 -24.05 -28.83 29.64
C HIS A 29 -23.18 -27.77 30.38
N THR A 30 -23.72 -26.54 30.36
CA THR A 30 -23.91 -25.63 31.52
C THR A 30 -22.68 -25.05 32.23
N LEU A 31 -22.51 -23.72 32.17
CA LEU A 31 -22.37 -22.85 33.36
C LEU A 31 -22.39 -21.34 32.98
N PRO A 32 -22.71 -20.45 33.93
CA PRO A 32 -23.47 -19.23 33.69
C PRO A 32 -22.62 -17.96 33.56
N ARG A 33 -23.32 -16.93 33.06
CA ARG A 33 -23.01 -15.50 33.16
C ARG A 33 -22.47 -15.13 34.55
N LEU A 34 -21.25 -14.63 34.59
CA LEU A 34 -20.76 -13.78 35.69
C LEU A 34 -20.31 -12.44 35.12
N LEU A 35 -21.25 -11.49 35.17
CA LEU A 35 -20.99 -10.06 35.16
C LEU A 35 -20.02 -9.74 36.30
N LYS A 36 -18.80 -9.33 35.97
CA LYS A 36 -17.90 -8.67 36.92
C LYS A 36 -17.72 -7.22 36.50
N LYS A 37 -18.51 -6.36 37.14
CA LYS A 37 -18.29 -4.92 37.20
C LYS A 37 -16.96 -4.68 37.93
N CYS A 38 -15.97 -4.12 37.24
CA CYS A 38 -14.90 -3.36 37.87
C CYS A 38 -15.09 -1.90 37.49
N GLY A 39 -15.90 -1.21 38.29
CA GLY A 39 -15.92 0.25 38.32
C GLY A 39 -14.83 0.73 39.26
N THR A 40 -13.77 1.31 38.70
CA THR A 40 -12.72 1.95 39.48
C THR A 40 -13.18 3.37 39.79
N ALA A 41 -13.43 3.62 41.07
CA ALA A 41 -13.68 4.93 41.63
C ALA A 41 -12.45 5.83 41.43
N LEU A 42 -12.63 6.96 40.75
CA LEU A 42 -11.73 8.10 40.88
C LEU A 42 -12.47 9.24 41.57
N ARG A 43 -11.84 9.69 42.65
CA ARG A 43 -12.32 10.63 43.65
C ARG A 43 -12.50 12.03 43.06
N CYS A 44 -13.72 12.56 43.14
CA CYS A 44 -13.96 14.00 43.14
C CYS A 44 -14.04 14.46 44.60
N ALA A 45 -12.94 15.00 45.12
CA ALA A 45 -13.01 16.12 46.06
C ALA A 45 -13.18 17.37 45.19
N GLY A 46 -14.13 18.29 45.38
CA GLY A 46 -14.74 18.74 46.62
C GLY A 46 -14.39 20.22 46.77
N VAL A 47 -15.17 21.11 46.12
CA VAL A 47 -15.34 22.51 46.53
C VAL A 47 -16.77 22.92 46.20
N MET A 48 -17.62 22.89 47.23
CA MET A 48 -18.89 23.63 47.27
C MET A 48 -18.57 25.09 47.62
N LEU A 49 -19.08 26.04 46.84
CA LEU A 49 -19.47 27.36 47.37
C LEU A 49 -20.78 27.79 46.71
N LEU A 50 -21.56 28.53 47.50
CA LEU A 50 -23.01 28.74 47.47
C LEU A 50 -23.53 29.81 46.48
N ALA A 51 -24.87 29.84 46.39
CA ALA A 51 -25.79 30.82 45.79
C ALA A 51 -25.93 30.69 44.26
N GLY A 52 -27.09 30.32 43.67
CA GLY A 52 -28.47 30.66 44.03
C GLY A 52 -28.84 31.94 43.27
N HIS A 53 -29.54 31.81 42.14
CA HIS A 53 -30.47 32.77 41.54
C HIS A 53 -31.20 32.08 40.37
N ALA A 54 -32.53 32.13 40.39
CA ALA A 54 -33.37 31.76 39.26
C ALA A 54 -33.17 32.79 38.14
N GLY A 55 -32.94 32.32 36.91
CA GLY A 55 -32.72 33.17 35.75
C GLY A 55 -33.24 32.49 34.49
N VAL A 56 -34.26 33.11 33.91
CA VAL A 56 -34.92 32.80 32.64
C VAL A 56 -33.90 32.80 31.49
N CYS A 57 -33.90 31.76 30.64
CA CYS A 57 -33.16 31.76 29.38
C CYS A 57 -34.13 31.99 28.21
N THR A 58 -34.35 33.26 27.88
CA THR A 58 -34.75 33.71 26.54
C THR A 58 -33.50 33.93 25.70
N GLY A 59 -33.57 33.58 24.41
CA GLY A 59 -32.40 33.47 23.53
C GLY A 59 -31.69 34.77 23.16
N SER A 60 -30.55 34.61 22.48
CA SER A 60 -29.93 35.67 21.68
C SER A 60 -29.08 35.07 20.55
N LEU A 61 -29.37 35.53 19.34
CA LEU A 61 -28.57 35.39 18.13
C LEU A 61 -27.47 36.48 18.13
N ALA A 62 -26.22 36.08 17.90
CA ALA A 62 -25.12 36.90 17.38
C ALA A 62 -24.05 35.88 16.90
N GLN A 63 -23.66 35.76 15.63
CA GLN A 63 -23.17 36.74 14.64
C GLN A 63 -21.88 37.42 15.10
N ASP A 64 -20.74 36.82 14.73
CA ASP A 64 -19.36 37.37 14.66
C ASP A 64 -18.47 36.22 14.11
N ASP A 65 -17.45 36.36 13.29
CA ASP A 65 -16.82 37.51 12.65
C ASP A 65 -15.99 36.98 11.45
N ALA A 66 -15.60 37.91 10.58
CA ALA A 66 -14.97 37.73 9.29
C ALA A 66 -13.58 37.07 9.34
N ALA A 67 -13.34 36.12 8.42
CA ALA A 67 -12.01 35.65 8.09
C ALA A 67 -11.31 36.63 7.15
N GLN A 68 -10.21 37.20 7.65
CA GLN A 68 -9.26 38.05 6.95
C GLN A 68 -8.67 37.36 5.70
N VAL A 69 -8.73 38.07 4.58
CA VAL A 69 -7.99 37.77 3.34
C VAL A 69 -6.57 38.29 3.49
N VAL A 70 -5.58 37.40 3.36
CA VAL A 70 -4.16 37.77 3.26
C VAL A 70 -3.79 37.96 1.79
N PRO A 71 -3.19 39.10 1.39
CA PRO A 71 -2.69 39.29 0.02
C PRO A 71 -1.35 38.57 -0.17
N VAL A 72 -1.23 37.86 -1.30
CA VAL A 72 0.04 37.32 -1.81
C VAL A 72 0.75 38.43 -2.58
N GLU A 73 1.90 38.86 -2.05
CA GLU A 73 2.83 39.74 -2.75
C GLU A 73 3.50 39.03 -3.94
N GLN A 74 3.48 39.70 -5.08
CA GLN A 74 4.12 39.31 -6.33
C GLN A 74 5.60 39.72 -6.29
N GLY A 75 6.48 38.73 -6.11
CA GLY A 75 7.93 38.93 -6.14
C GLY A 75 8.50 38.89 -7.56
N ALA A 76 8.84 40.08 -8.04
CA ALA A 76 9.98 40.45 -8.88
C ALA A 76 10.50 39.49 -9.98
N VAL A 77 10.35 39.98 -11.21
CA VAL A 77 11.11 39.65 -12.42
C VAL A 77 12.58 40.06 -12.21
N ILE A 78 13.53 39.16 -12.48
CA ILE A 78 14.94 39.50 -12.68
C ILE A 78 15.32 39.19 -14.13
N GLU A 79 15.39 40.27 -14.92
CA GLU A 79 16.15 40.36 -16.16
C GLU A 79 17.64 40.46 -15.86
N GLY A 80 18.46 39.88 -16.75
CA GLY A 80 19.82 40.35 -16.99
C GLY A 80 20.95 39.46 -16.50
N ALA A 81 21.62 38.78 -17.43
CA ALA A 81 22.99 39.14 -17.83
C ALA A 81 23.56 38.04 -18.73
N VAL A 82 23.55 38.31 -20.04
CA VAL A 82 24.36 37.61 -21.03
C VAL A 82 25.79 38.09 -20.85
N SER A 83 26.68 37.22 -20.39
CA SER A 83 28.13 37.49 -20.39
C SER A 83 28.78 36.66 -21.48
N ALA A 84 29.22 37.36 -22.53
CA ALA A 84 30.07 36.82 -23.58
C ALA A 84 31.51 36.75 -23.07
N ALA A 85 32.12 35.57 -23.14
CA ALA A 85 33.56 35.40 -23.01
C ALA A 85 34.09 34.78 -24.31
N GLN A 86 34.91 35.56 -25.02
CA GLN A 86 35.74 35.14 -26.15
C GLN A 86 37.18 34.95 -25.67
N GLY A 87 37.90 34.04 -26.32
CA GLY A 87 39.36 33.87 -26.27
C GLY A 87 39.80 32.75 -25.32
N THR A 88 40.76 31.87 -25.65
CA THR A 88 41.73 31.79 -26.74
C THR A 88 42.21 30.34 -26.85
N ALA A 89 42.60 29.93 -28.05
CA ALA A 89 43.19 28.63 -28.36
C ALA A 89 44.61 28.48 -27.77
N THR A 90 44.88 27.32 -27.18
CA THR A 90 46.20 26.69 -27.15
C THR A 90 46.04 25.20 -27.41
N ALA A 91 46.81 24.70 -28.38
CA ALA A 91 46.86 23.31 -28.79
C ALA A 91 48.01 22.62 -28.06
N GLU A 92 47.70 21.60 -27.26
CA GLU A 92 48.67 20.58 -26.86
C GLU A 92 47.98 19.21 -26.89
N GLY A 93 48.56 18.31 -27.68
CA GLY A 93 48.10 16.94 -27.85
C GLY A 93 48.46 16.09 -26.65
N VAL A 94 47.48 15.34 -26.17
CA VAL A 94 47.68 14.15 -25.33
C VAL A 94 46.86 13.04 -25.96
N LEU A 95 47.52 11.92 -26.25
CA LEU A 95 46.88 10.68 -26.70
C LEU A 95 45.86 10.23 -25.66
N SER A 96 44.58 10.40 -25.97
CA SER A 96 43.49 9.83 -25.18
C SER A 96 43.37 8.35 -25.51
N ALA A 97 43.73 7.50 -24.56
CA ALA A 97 43.35 6.10 -24.57
C ALA A 97 41.83 6.02 -24.67
N ALA A 98 41.32 5.34 -25.69
CA ALA A 98 39.92 5.02 -25.85
C ALA A 98 39.50 4.08 -24.72
N GLN A 99 39.07 4.65 -23.59
CA GLN A 99 38.23 3.93 -22.66
C GLN A 99 36.88 3.82 -23.36
N GLY A 100 36.58 2.60 -23.84
CA GLY A 100 35.21 2.23 -24.15
C GLY A 100 34.40 2.38 -22.87
N THR A 101 33.76 3.53 -22.70
CA THR A 101 32.67 3.69 -21.76
C THR A 101 31.58 2.78 -22.28
N ALA A 102 31.58 1.54 -21.80
CA ALA A 102 30.36 0.75 -21.74
C ALA A 102 29.27 1.72 -21.27
N THR A 103 28.24 1.87 -22.10
CA THR A 103 27.04 2.59 -21.72
C THR A 103 26.45 1.82 -20.55
N GLU A 104 26.91 2.13 -19.34
CA GLU A 104 26.32 1.68 -18.11
C GLU A 104 24.92 2.28 -18.11
N LYS A 105 23.96 1.43 -18.51
CA LYS A 105 22.54 1.65 -18.34
C LYS A 105 22.37 2.31 -16.98
N PRO A 106 21.75 3.50 -16.86
CA PRO A 106 21.73 4.23 -15.61
C PRO A 106 21.16 3.29 -14.55
N ALA A 107 22.04 2.80 -13.69
CA ALA A 107 21.67 1.99 -12.56
C ALA A 107 20.84 2.95 -11.73
N PHE A 108 19.52 2.74 -11.70
CA PHE A 108 18.66 3.42 -10.75
C PHE A 108 19.32 3.24 -9.39
N ALA A 109 19.78 4.34 -8.79
CA ALA A 109 20.63 4.28 -7.61
C ALA A 109 19.89 3.49 -6.52
N ALA A 110 20.43 2.33 -6.16
CA ALA A 110 19.85 1.50 -5.14
C ALA A 110 19.86 2.27 -3.82
N VAL A 111 18.69 2.41 -3.20
CA VAL A 111 18.52 2.99 -1.88
C VAL A 111 18.26 1.88 -0.87
N GLN A 112 18.74 2.06 0.36
CA GLN A 112 18.44 1.12 1.43
C GLN A 112 17.01 1.33 1.90
N ALA A 113 16.23 0.26 1.98
CA ALA A 113 14.84 0.26 2.39
C ALA A 113 14.60 -0.65 3.60
N ILE A 114 13.51 -0.41 4.31
CA ILE A 114 12.99 -1.27 5.37
C ILE A 114 11.51 -1.57 5.13
N TRP A 115 11.03 -2.71 5.65
CA TRP A 115 9.62 -3.07 5.58
C TRP A 115 8.82 -2.32 6.65
N LYS A 116 7.86 -1.49 6.22
CA LYS A 116 6.92 -0.82 7.12
C LYS A 116 5.57 -1.54 7.15
N GLU A 117 5.20 -2.07 8.31
CA GLU A 117 3.87 -2.62 8.58
C GLU A 117 2.84 -1.50 8.69
N GLN A 118 1.71 -1.64 7.99
CA GLN A 118 0.62 -0.67 7.99
C GLN A 118 -0.74 -1.38 7.94
N GLU A 119 -1.68 -0.82 8.68
CA GLU A 119 -3.10 -1.22 8.64
C GLU A 119 -3.92 -0.05 8.10
N ILE A 120 -4.72 -0.31 7.08
CA ILE A 120 -5.52 0.71 6.41
C ILE A 120 -6.94 0.22 6.25
N ASP A 121 -7.86 0.99 6.83
CA ASP A 121 -9.29 0.75 6.73
C ASP A 121 -9.96 1.85 5.91
N PHE A 122 -10.89 1.45 5.04
CA PHE A 122 -11.81 2.38 4.40
C PHE A 122 -13.08 1.70 3.91
N ASN A 123 -14.14 2.48 3.73
CA ASN A 123 -15.33 2.01 3.02
C ASN A 123 -15.14 2.23 1.52
N PHE A 124 -15.24 1.16 0.73
CA PHE A 124 -15.20 1.24 -0.72
C PHE A 124 -16.54 1.74 -1.25
N GLN A 125 -16.50 2.79 -2.08
CA GLN A 125 -17.69 3.39 -2.66
C GLN A 125 -17.54 3.47 -4.18
N SER A 126 -18.42 2.78 -4.89
CA SER A 126 -18.50 2.82 -6.34
C SER A 126 -19.95 3.01 -6.77
N PHE A 127 -20.14 3.85 -7.78
CA PHE A 127 -21.46 4.14 -8.34
C PHE A 127 -21.78 3.31 -9.58
N THR A 128 -20.75 2.76 -10.25
CA THR A 128 -20.91 2.16 -11.58
C THR A 128 -20.38 0.74 -11.68
N THR A 129 -19.59 0.30 -10.72
CA THR A 129 -18.97 -1.03 -10.71
C THR A 129 -19.20 -1.67 -9.35
N PHE A 130 -19.76 -2.87 -9.34
CA PHE A 130 -19.96 -3.63 -8.11
C PHE A 130 -19.05 -4.86 -8.14
N TYR A 131 -18.39 -5.13 -7.02
CA TYR A 131 -17.47 -6.25 -6.87
C TYR A 131 -18.05 -7.25 -5.88
N SER A 132 -17.92 -8.55 -6.18
CA SER A 132 -18.03 -9.54 -5.11
C SER A 132 -16.91 -9.28 -4.10
N CYS A 133 -17.12 -9.64 -2.83
CA CYS A 133 -16.12 -9.37 -1.80
C CYS A 133 -14.76 -10.01 -2.13
N SER A 134 -14.74 -11.24 -2.65
CA SER A 134 -13.51 -11.90 -3.10
C SER A 134 -12.86 -11.19 -4.28
N SER A 135 -13.62 -10.79 -5.30
CA SER A 135 -13.04 -10.08 -6.46
C SER A 135 -12.43 -8.73 -6.07
N LEU A 136 -12.99 -8.06 -5.07
CA LEU A 136 -12.42 -6.82 -4.54
C LEU A 136 -11.15 -7.08 -3.74
N GLU A 137 -11.11 -8.13 -2.91
CA GLU A 137 -9.89 -8.57 -2.20
C GLU A 137 -8.76 -8.85 -3.19
N ASP A 138 -9.01 -9.74 -4.16
CA ASP A 138 -8.02 -10.15 -5.16
C ASP A 138 -7.50 -8.96 -5.97
N ARG A 139 -8.40 -8.03 -6.34
CA ARG A 139 -8.02 -6.85 -7.12
C ARG A 139 -7.13 -5.89 -6.32
N ILE A 140 -7.46 -5.68 -5.05
CA ILE A 140 -6.66 -4.85 -4.16
C ILE A 140 -5.29 -5.49 -3.95
N GLU A 141 -5.25 -6.79 -3.66
CA GLU A 141 -3.98 -7.50 -3.48
C GLU A 141 -3.10 -7.44 -4.72
N TYR A 142 -3.68 -7.66 -5.89
CA TYR A 142 -2.97 -7.60 -7.16
C TYR A 142 -2.32 -6.22 -7.40
N ILE A 143 -3.06 -5.14 -7.15
CA ILE A 143 -2.54 -3.77 -7.28
C ILE A 143 -1.36 -3.54 -6.33
N PHE A 144 -1.49 -3.91 -5.05
CA PHE A 144 -0.45 -3.67 -4.05
C PHE A 144 0.79 -4.54 -4.24
N ARG A 145 0.65 -5.79 -4.69
CA ARG A 145 1.79 -6.62 -5.09
C ARG A 145 2.55 -6.00 -6.27
N GLY A 146 1.82 -5.44 -7.24
CA GLY A 146 2.41 -4.68 -8.35
C GLY A 146 3.17 -3.42 -7.92
N LEU A 147 2.93 -2.92 -6.70
CA LEU A 147 3.66 -1.81 -6.08
C LEU A 147 4.80 -2.27 -5.15
N GLY A 148 5.12 -3.58 -5.13
CA GLY A 148 6.16 -4.15 -4.26
C GLY A 148 5.74 -4.33 -2.81
N ALA A 149 4.45 -4.21 -2.47
CA ALA A 149 3.96 -4.43 -1.11
C ALA A 149 3.54 -5.90 -0.89
N GLN A 150 3.86 -6.42 0.30
CA GLN A 150 3.31 -7.69 0.79
C GLN A 150 1.97 -7.39 1.45
N VAL A 151 0.87 -7.93 0.92
CA VAL A 151 -0.48 -7.46 1.27
C VAL A 151 -1.41 -8.63 1.56
N THR A 152 -2.31 -8.41 2.51
CA THR A 152 -3.51 -9.21 2.73
C THR A 152 -4.69 -8.25 2.84
N ALA A 153 -5.66 -8.39 1.94
CA ALA A 153 -6.87 -7.58 1.96
C ALA A 153 -8.05 -8.42 2.47
N ARG A 154 -8.91 -7.82 3.28
CA ARG A 154 -10.16 -8.44 3.75
C ARG A 154 -11.31 -7.48 3.60
N VAL A 155 -12.39 -7.96 3.00
CA VAL A 155 -13.59 -7.20 2.72
C VAL A 155 -14.70 -7.70 3.63
N ARG A 156 -15.25 -6.80 4.45
CA ARG A 156 -16.30 -7.08 5.43
C ARG A 156 -17.57 -6.35 5.02
N ASP A 157 -18.60 -7.12 4.74
CA ASP A 157 -19.97 -6.64 4.53
C ASP A 157 -20.94 -7.75 4.93
N ILE A 158 -22.11 -7.37 5.44
CA ILE A 158 -23.19 -8.31 5.81
C ILE A 158 -23.68 -9.08 4.56
N ALA A 159 -23.63 -8.44 3.39
CA ALA A 159 -24.06 -8.98 2.12
C ALA A 159 -23.05 -9.93 1.45
N CYS A 160 -21.79 -10.00 1.90
CA CYS A 160 -20.72 -10.76 1.24
C CYS A 160 -21.04 -12.23 0.89
N PRO A 161 -21.77 -13.02 1.72
CA PRO A 161 -22.09 -14.39 1.36
C PRO A 161 -23.25 -14.53 0.38
N PHE A 162 -24.04 -13.48 0.15
CA PHE A 162 -25.36 -13.59 -0.50
C PHE A 162 -25.51 -12.69 -1.73
N SER A 163 -24.76 -11.61 -1.84
CA SER A 163 -24.89 -10.66 -2.94
C SER A 163 -23.66 -9.76 -3.08
N VAL A 164 -23.70 -8.90 -4.10
CA VAL A 164 -22.65 -7.93 -4.36
C VAL A 164 -22.78 -6.78 -3.36
N ALA A 165 -21.76 -6.57 -2.54
CA ALA A 165 -21.76 -5.53 -1.53
C ALA A 165 -21.66 -4.14 -2.19
N ARG A 166 -22.58 -3.23 -1.82
CA ARG A 166 -22.61 -1.86 -2.38
C ARG A 166 -21.58 -0.93 -1.75
N MET A 167 -21.33 -1.10 -0.45
CA MET A 167 -20.43 -0.23 0.32
C MET A 167 -19.64 -1.04 1.34
N PRO A 168 -18.87 -2.05 0.91
CA PRO A 168 -18.17 -2.90 1.85
C PRO A 168 -17.05 -2.13 2.58
N ARG A 169 -16.78 -2.53 3.82
CA ARG A 169 -15.60 -2.07 4.56
C ARG A 169 -14.39 -2.92 4.18
N VAL A 170 -13.34 -2.27 3.69
CA VAL A 170 -12.07 -2.89 3.35
C VAL A 170 -11.09 -2.69 4.50
N HIS A 171 -10.46 -3.78 4.90
CA HIS A 171 -9.37 -3.84 5.86
C HIS A 171 -8.12 -4.36 5.14
N ILE A 172 -7.07 -3.57 5.10
CA ILE A 172 -5.81 -3.94 4.45
C ILE A 172 -4.71 -4.02 5.50
N HIS A 173 -4.09 -5.19 5.61
CA HIS A 173 -2.82 -5.36 6.33
C HIS A 173 -1.73 -5.50 5.28
N LEU A 174 -0.74 -4.60 5.29
CA LEU A 174 0.34 -4.64 4.31
C LEU A 174 1.69 -4.29 4.92
N ARG A 175 2.75 -4.81 4.32
CA ARG A 175 4.13 -4.37 4.50
C ARG A 175 4.57 -3.70 3.19
N SER A 176 4.95 -2.43 3.26
CA SER A 176 5.46 -1.70 2.10
C SER A 176 6.92 -1.28 2.31
N PRO A 177 7.75 -1.27 1.25
CA PRO A 177 9.11 -0.74 1.33
C PRO A 177 9.10 0.76 1.60
N VAL A 178 9.92 1.21 2.54
CA VAL A 178 10.15 2.62 2.84
C VAL A 178 11.64 2.87 2.91
N GLU A 179 12.10 4.00 2.39
CA GLU A 179 13.49 4.41 2.48
C GLU A 179 13.97 4.44 3.94
N ALA A 180 15.15 3.87 4.20
CA ALA A 180 15.74 3.69 5.53
C ALA A 180 16.30 5.00 6.11
N THR A 181 15.47 6.04 6.16
CA THR A 181 15.81 7.31 6.81
C THR A 181 15.94 7.12 8.33
N PRO A 182 16.75 7.94 9.04
CA PRO A 182 16.87 7.85 10.50
C PRO A 182 15.51 7.93 11.22
N ALA A 183 14.57 8.72 10.68
CA ALA A 183 13.22 8.82 11.20
C ALA A 183 12.39 7.54 10.99
N ALA A 184 12.50 6.89 9.81
CA ALA A 184 11.82 5.63 9.53
C ALA A 184 12.38 4.48 10.39
N LEU A 185 13.70 4.45 10.60
CA LEU A 185 14.38 3.49 11.47
C LEU A 185 13.92 3.66 12.93
N ALA A 186 13.88 4.89 13.44
CA ALA A 186 13.39 5.16 14.79
C ALA A 186 11.92 4.75 14.98
N GLU A 187 11.07 4.95 13.97
CA GLU A 187 9.67 4.49 14.00
C GLU A 187 9.58 2.96 13.97
N TYR A 188 10.41 2.30 13.16
CA TYR A 188 10.48 0.84 13.11
C TYR A 188 10.84 0.25 14.48
N GLU A 189 11.84 0.80 15.16
CA GLU A 189 12.30 0.31 16.47
C GLU A 189 11.23 0.36 17.57
N LYS A 190 10.29 1.32 17.52
CA LYS A 190 9.17 1.38 18.49
C LYS A 190 8.33 0.10 18.53
N GLY A 191 8.26 -0.63 17.42
CA GLY A 191 7.50 -1.88 17.30
C GLY A 191 8.29 -3.15 17.65
N HIS A 192 9.57 -3.05 18.02
CA HIS A 192 10.48 -4.19 18.17
C HIS A 192 9.93 -5.27 19.13
N SER A 193 9.53 -4.87 20.35
CA SER A 193 9.02 -5.81 21.37
C SER A 193 7.79 -6.58 20.90
N LYS A 194 6.88 -5.94 20.15
CA LYS A 194 5.68 -6.59 19.61
C LYS A 194 6.06 -7.60 18.53
N ARG A 195 6.96 -7.25 17.61
CA ARG A 195 7.41 -8.16 16.53
C ARG A 195 8.12 -9.38 17.08
N VAL A 196 9.04 -9.19 18.04
CA VAL A 196 9.72 -10.31 18.73
C VAL A 196 8.72 -11.24 19.40
N LEU A 197 7.70 -10.68 20.06
CA LEU A 197 6.65 -11.48 20.68
C LEU A 197 5.82 -12.26 19.66
N VAL A 198 5.37 -11.61 18.58
CA VAL A 198 4.58 -12.26 17.53
C VAL A 198 5.37 -13.39 16.86
N ALA A 199 6.63 -13.15 16.52
CA ALA A 199 7.51 -14.15 15.92
C ALA A 199 7.68 -15.36 16.86
N ARG A 200 7.96 -15.13 18.15
CA ARG A 200 8.08 -16.19 19.16
C ARG A 200 6.79 -17.02 19.30
N VAL A 201 5.63 -16.36 19.31
CA VAL A 201 4.32 -17.04 19.39
C VAL A 201 4.06 -17.90 18.16
N ARG A 202 4.57 -17.49 16.98
CA ARG A 202 4.44 -18.23 15.72
C ARG A 202 5.54 -19.28 15.50
N GLY A 203 6.57 -19.31 16.35
CA GLY A 203 7.75 -20.16 16.14
C GLY A 203 8.67 -19.65 15.02
N GLU A 204 8.58 -18.37 14.68
CA GLU A 204 9.39 -17.69 13.65
C GLU A 204 10.58 -16.96 14.29
N GLN A 205 11.65 -16.75 13.52
CA GLN A 205 12.74 -15.85 13.91
C GLN A 205 12.33 -14.41 13.64
N ALA A 206 12.59 -13.51 14.60
CA ALA A 206 12.36 -12.09 14.41
C ALA A 206 13.58 -11.44 13.76
N GLU A 207 13.35 -10.49 12.84
CA GLU A 207 14.38 -9.55 12.43
C GLU A 207 14.75 -8.66 13.64
N GLU A 208 15.86 -8.99 14.31
CA GLU A 208 16.24 -8.43 15.61
C GLU A 208 16.61 -6.93 15.58
N SER A 209 16.90 -6.36 14.41
CA SER A 209 17.24 -4.94 14.30
C SER A 209 16.79 -4.33 12.97
N ALA A 210 16.46 -3.04 12.96
CA ALA A 210 16.25 -2.28 11.74
C ALA A 210 17.44 -2.32 10.77
N GLU A 211 18.66 -2.55 11.25
CA GLU A 211 19.85 -2.67 10.40
C GLU A 211 19.90 -3.98 9.62
N MET A 212 19.52 -5.08 10.27
CA MET A 212 19.39 -6.40 9.63
C MET A 212 18.19 -6.47 8.69
N ALA A 213 17.15 -5.68 8.98
CA ALA A 213 15.96 -5.58 8.15
C ALA A 213 16.15 -4.68 6.90
N ARG A 214 17.33 -4.08 6.70
CA ARG A 214 17.61 -3.26 5.51
C ARG A 214 17.80 -4.15 4.28
N PHE A 215 17.25 -3.72 3.15
CA PHE A 215 17.44 -4.37 1.86
C PHE A 215 17.64 -3.35 0.74
N PRO A 216 18.38 -3.69 -0.32
CA PRO A 216 18.55 -2.82 -1.48
C PRO A 216 17.21 -2.72 -2.24
N ALA A 217 16.81 -1.50 -2.54
CA ALA A 217 15.58 -1.21 -3.27
C ALA A 217 15.79 -0.15 -4.33
N VAL A 218 14.98 -0.21 -5.38
CA VAL A 218 15.02 0.72 -6.51
C VAL A 218 13.66 1.40 -6.69
N TRP A 219 13.68 2.69 -7.00
CA TRP A 219 12.47 3.41 -7.41
C TRP A 219 12.05 2.93 -8.79
N LYS A 220 10.85 2.34 -8.87
CA LYS A 220 10.28 1.87 -10.13
C LYS A 220 9.01 2.63 -10.43
N THR A 221 8.92 3.14 -11.65
CA THR A 221 7.68 3.71 -12.17
C THR A 221 6.68 2.61 -12.47
N VAL A 222 5.51 2.68 -11.84
CA VAL A 222 4.37 1.79 -12.04
C VAL A 222 3.23 2.62 -12.64
N THR A 223 2.66 2.12 -13.73
CA THR A 223 1.49 2.72 -14.36
C THR A 223 0.25 1.87 -14.11
N LEU A 224 -0.68 2.38 -13.31
CA LEU A 224 -2.03 1.84 -13.19
C LEU A 224 -2.86 2.35 -14.37
N SER A 225 -2.92 1.55 -15.44
CA SER A 225 -3.78 1.79 -16.59
C SER A 225 -4.48 0.51 -17.02
N ARG A 226 -5.40 0.62 -17.98
CA ARG A 226 -5.92 -0.56 -18.66
C ARG A 226 -4.77 -1.32 -19.33
N GLY A 227 -4.72 -2.64 -19.17
CA GLY A 227 -3.69 -3.50 -19.79
C GLY A 227 -2.80 -4.24 -18.78
N PRO A 228 -1.49 -3.92 -18.65
CA PRO A 228 -0.50 -4.82 -18.01
C PRO A 228 -0.78 -5.21 -16.56
N LEU A 229 -1.48 -4.35 -15.81
CA LEU A 229 -1.93 -4.63 -14.44
C LEU A 229 -3.38 -5.15 -14.39
N GLY A 230 -3.87 -5.67 -15.51
CA GLY A 230 -5.19 -6.28 -15.64
C GLY A 230 -6.36 -5.35 -15.34
N LEU A 231 -6.17 -4.02 -15.24
CA LEU A 231 -7.23 -3.09 -14.86
C LEU A 231 -8.25 -2.93 -15.99
N ASP A 232 -9.53 -2.99 -15.64
CA ASP A 232 -10.65 -2.84 -16.56
C ASP A 232 -11.22 -1.42 -16.50
N SER A 233 -12.18 -1.13 -17.39
CA SER A 233 -12.95 0.12 -17.31
C SER A 233 -13.71 0.27 -15.98
N GLY A 234 -14.05 -0.85 -15.34
CA GLY A 234 -14.76 -0.89 -14.06
C GLY A 234 -13.91 -0.39 -12.89
N ASP A 235 -12.59 -0.51 -12.94
CA ASP A 235 -11.68 -0.23 -11.81
C ASP A 235 -11.32 1.24 -11.64
N CYS A 236 -11.88 2.12 -12.48
CA CYS A 236 -11.65 3.54 -12.31
C CYS A 236 -12.01 4.00 -10.89
N GLU A 237 -13.18 3.57 -10.40
CA GLU A 237 -13.64 3.93 -9.05
C GLU A 237 -12.74 3.35 -7.95
N LEU A 238 -12.26 2.11 -8.15
CA LEU A 238 -11.31 1.46 -7.24
C LEU A 238 -10.00 2.23 -7.15
N VAL A 239 -9.36 2.52 -8.28
CA VAL A 239 -8.10 3.26 -8.30
C VAL A 239 -8.28 4.67 -7.74
N ARG A 240 -9.41 5.33 -8.02
CA ARG A 240 -9.75 6.64 -7.46
C ARG A 240 -9.85 6.61 -5.94
N GLU A 241 -10.50 5.60 -5.37
CA GLU A 241 -10.63 5.41 -3.93
C GLU A 241 -9.28 5.09 -3.26
N LEU A 242 -8.51 4.15 -3.84
CA LEU A 242 -7.17 3.80 -3.37
C LEU A 242 -6.24 5.01 -3.36
N ARG A 243 -6.24 5.81 -4.43
CA ARG A 243 -5.43 7.03 -4.53
C ARG A 243 -5.70 8.00 -3.38
N ARG A 244 -6.97 8.28 -3.08
CA ARG A 244 -7.34 9.24 -2.05
C ARG A 244 -7.11 8.73 -0.64
N LYS A 245 -7.46 7.47 -0.37
CA LYS A 245 -7.57 6.94 1.00
C LYS A 245 -6.36 6.12 1.43
N VAL A 246 -5.64 5.55 0.48
CA VAL A 246 -4.59 4.53 0.73
C VAL A 246 -3.23 5.02 0.28
N PHE A 247 -3.05 5.42 -0.98
CA PHE A 247 -1.73 5.78 -1.52
C PHE A 247 -1.09 7.00 -0.83
N SER A 248 -1.90 7.92 -0.31
CA SER A 248 -1.41 9.05 0.51
C SER A 248 -0.75 8.64 1.83
N LYS A 249 -0.95 7.39 2.27
CA LYS A 249 -0.36 6.84 3.51
C LYS A 249 0.85 5.95 3.25
N LEU A 250 1.16 5.69 1.98
CA LEU A 250 2.27 4.82 1.56
C LEU A 250 3.46 5.67 1.08
N ALA A 251 4.64 5.06 1.05
CA ALA A 251 5.84 5.67 0.49
C ALA A 251 5.87 5.58 -1.05
N VAL A 252 4.80 6.06 -1.70
CA VAL A 252 4.69 6.14 -3.16
C VAL A 252 4.63 7.60 -3.60
N ARG A 253 5.18 7.91 -4.78
CA ARG A 253 5.18 9.28 -5.34
C ARG A 253 4.32 9.30 -6.59
N ILE A 254 3.25 10.09 -6.60
CA ILE A 254 2.41 10.22 -7.79
C ILE A 254 3.12 11.13 -8.80
N VAL A 255 3.46 10.59 -9.97
CA VAL A 255 4.15 11.31 -11.05
C VAL A 255 3.13 11.96 -11.99
N GLN A 256 2.09 11.21 -12.36
CA GLN A 256 1.05 11.68 -13.26
C GLN A 256 -0.31 11.10 -12.87
N ASP A 257 -1.34 11.94 -12.84
CA ASP A 257 -2.70 11.53 -12.52
C ASP A 257 -3.68 12.01 -13.59
N ASP A 258 -4.06 11.09 -14.47
CA ASP A 258 -5.09 11.29 -15.50
C ASP A 258 -6.37 10.50 -15.17
N THR A 259 -6.60 10.17 -13.89
CA THR A 259 -7.77 9.40 -13.46
C THR A 259 -9.04 10.25 -13.51
N ARG A 260 -9.88 10.00 -14.53
CA ARG A 260 -11.20 10.63 -14.69
C ARG A 260 -12.30 9.59 -14.62
N CYS A 261 -12.80 9.40 -13.40
CA CYS A 261 -13.92 8.51 -13.10
C CYS A 261 -15.17 9.36 -12.88
N SER A 262 -15.80 9.71 -14.00
CA SER A 262 -17.06 10.44 -14.01
C SER A 262 -18.22 9.46 -14.18
N SER A 263 -19.28 9.62 -13.40
CA SER A 263 -20.55 8.93 -13.64
C SER A 263 -21.25 9.45 -14.91
N ASN A 264 -20.90 10.66 -15.38
CA ASN A 264 -21.46 11.24 -16.60
C ASN A 264 -20.91 10.52 -17.84
N LEU A 265 -21.80 9.81 -18.54
CA LEU A 265 -21.49 9.03 -19.74
C LEU A 265 -20.93 9.88 -20.89
N SER A 266 -21.17 11.19 -20.89
CA SER A 266 -20.68 12.12 -21.92
C SER A 266 -19.18 12.45 -21.80
N VAL A 267 -18.53 12.12 -20.67
CA VAL A 267 -17.10 12.34 -20.47
C VAL A 267 -16.35 11.02 -20.60
N PRO A 268 -15.40 10.88 -21.55
CA PRO A 268 -14.61 9.67 -21.67
C PRO A 268 -13.87 9.34 -20.38
N ARG A 269 -14.11 8.14 -19.85
CA ARG A 269 -13.42 7.65 -18.65
C ARG A 269 -11.98 7.31 -18.99
N ARG A 270 -11.04 7.97 -18.31
CA ARG A 270 -9.60 7.71 -18.42
C ARG A 270 -9.10 7.12 -17.12
N LEU A 271 -8.42 5.98 -17.22
CA LEU A 271 -7.76 5.31 -16.11
C LEU A 271 -6.27 5.22 -16.44
N ARG A 272 -5.52 6.21 -15.97
CA ARG A 272 -4.05 6.24 -16.03
C ARG A 272 -3.55 6.99 -14.80
N LEU A 273 -2.87 6.27 -13.92
CA LEU A 273 -2.18 6.81 -12.76
C LEU A 273 -0.75 6.29 -12.76
N GLN A 274 0.22 7.18 -12.92
CA GLN A 274 1.63 6.84 -12.86
C GLN A 274 2.19 7.22 -11.49
N MET A 275 2.92 6.31 -10.88
CA MET A 275 3.56 6.54 -9.59
C MET A 275 4.92 5.85 -9.52
N GLU A 276 5.81 6.37 -8.69
CA GLU A 276 7.02 5.68 -8.29
C GLU A 276 6.76 4.94 -6.99
N ALA A 277 7.09 3.66 -6.99
CA ALA A 277 7.06 2.82 -5.81
C ALA A 277 8.46 2.24 -5.58
N LEU A 278 8.85 2.16 -4.32
CA LEU A 278 10.11 1.54 -3.94
C LEU A 278 9.93 0.03 -3.95
N MET A 279 10.75 -0.69 -4.72
CA MET A 279 10.69 -2.15 -4.85
C MET A 279 12.03 -2.79 -4.49
N GLU A 280 11.97 -3.95 -3.86
CA GLU A 280 13.16 -4.76 -3.60
C GLU A 280 13.91 -5.04 -4.90
N GLN A 281 15.22 -4.78 -4.89
CA GLN A 281 16.07 -5.06 -6.03
C GLN A 281 16.31 -6.57 -6.11
N PRO A 282 16.02 -7.23 -7.25
CA PRO A 282 16.39 -8.63 -7.40
C PRO A 282 17.91 -8.77 -7.27
N SER A 283 18.37 -9.76 -6.49
CA SER A 283 19.80 -10.01 -6.31
C SER A 283 20.49 -10.26 -7.66
N PRO A 284 21.75 -9.84 -7.83
CA PRO A 284 22.47 -9.97 -9.09
C PRO A 284 22.57 -11.43 -9.57
N ASP A 285 22.60 -12.40 -8.66
CA ASP A 285 22.69 -13.84 -8.97
C ASP A 285 21.48 -14.38 -9.77
N VAL A 286 20.35 -13.66 -9.80
CA VAL A 286 19.13 -14.07 -10.52
C VAL A 286 19.04 -13.44 -11.91
N GLN A 287 19.80 -12.37 -12.19
CA GLN A 287 19.68 -11.63 -13.46
C GLN A 287 20.28 -12.38 -14.65
N ASP A 288 21.24 -13.28 -14.41
CA ASP A 288 21.91 -14.05 -15.48
C ASP A 288 21.06 -15.19 -16.06
N VAL A 289 19.92 -15.53 -15.44
CA VAL A 289 19.08 -16.67 -15.85
C VAL A 289 17.96 -16.27 -16.83
N GLU A 290 17.45 -15.05 -16.75
CA GLU A 290 16.34 -14.60 -17.62
C GLU A 290 16.83 -14.23 -19.04
N ASP A 291 18.10 -13.84 -19.21
CA ASP A 291 18.68 -13.46 -20.50
C ASP A 291 19.11 -14.66 -21.37
N GLN A 292 18.93 -15.89 -20.88
CA GLN A 292 19.25 -17.12 -21.61
C GLN A 292 18.02 -17.89 -22.11
N ARG A 293 16.81 -17.32 -22.09
CA ARG A 293 15.65 -17.98 -22.72
C ARG A 293 15.67 -17.69 -24.23
N PRO A 294 16.08 -18.64 -25.10
CA PRO A 294 15.99 -18.44 -26.55
C PRO A 294 14.51 -18.27 -26.93
N GLU A 295 14.23 -17.24 -27.72
CA GLU A 295 12.95 -17.11 -28.41
C GLU A 295 12.77 -18.33 -29.33
N SER A 296 11.75 -19.13 -29.04
CA SER A 296 11.39 -20.34 -29.79
C SER A 296 9.96 -20.25 -30.27
#